data_AF-A0A9W4VTD8-F1
#
_entry.id   AF-A0A9W4VTD8-F1
#
_cell.length_a   1.000
_cell.length_b   1.000
_cell.length_c   1.000
_cell.angle_alpha   90.00
_cell.angle_beta   90.00
_cell.angle_gamma   90.00
#
_symmetry.space_group_name_H-M   'P 1'
#
loop_
_entity.id
_entity.type
_entity.pdbx_description
1 polymer ?
#
loop_
_entity_poly.entity_id
_entity_poly.type
_entity_poly.pdbx_seq_one_letter_code
_entity_poly.pdbx_strand_id
1 'polypeptide(L)'
;MEVLAIGSTELVKTSDVAELVSTQPQSVFMDTMLAQVAQLNGNLVEANSIVERVAMGESIPSHEIMIAMEKARLELNMAVQVRNKLLDVYQEITKMQI
;
A
#
# COMPACT_ATOMS: atom_id res chain seq x y z
N MET A 1 -0.77 16.37 57.99
CA MET A 1 0.34 15.45 57.74
C MET A 1 -0.24 14.06 57.63
N GLU A 2 -0.72 13.70 56.46
CA GLU A 2 -1.07 12.32 56.09
C GLU A 2 -0.35 12.06 54.77
N VAL A 3 0.65 11.18 54.81
CA VAL A 3 1.36 10.71 53.62
C VAL A 3 0.72 9.40 53.23
N LEU A 4 0.02 9.42 52.09
CA LEU A 4 -0.62 8.27 51.48
C LEU A 4 0.47 7.35 50.92
N ALA A 5 0.39 6.07 51.28
CA ALA A 5 1.18 5.01 50.68
C ALA A 5 0.83 4.87 49.19
N ILE A 6 1.82 5.10 48.32
CA ILE A 6 1.88 4.58 46.96
C ILE A 6 3.14 3.70 47.01
N GLY A 7 3.03 2.39 47.14
CA GLY A 7 2.39 1.56 46.12
C GLY A 7 3.42 1.33 45.03
N SER A 8 4.39 0.46 45.32
CA SER A 8 5.29 -0.11 44.32
C SER A 8 4.45 -0.69 43.19
N THR A 9 4.49 -0.07 42.02
CA THR A 9 3.95 -0.68 40.80
C THR A 9 4.92 -0.38 39.68
N GLU A 10 5.71 -1.42 39.45
CA GLU A 10 6.11 -1.93 38.15
C GLU A 10 6.84 -0.94 37.23
N LEU A 11 8.16 -1.08 37.32
CA LEU A 11 9.08 -1.12 36.18
C LEU A 11 8.32 -1.28 34.85
N VAL A 12 8.09 -0.16 34.18
CA VAL A 12 7.61 -0.11 32.80
C VAL A 12 8.62 -0.88 31.97
N LYS A 13 8.23 -2.10 31.60
CA LYS A 13 9.00 -3.01 30.76
C LYS A 13 9.24 -2.30 29.44
N THR A 14 10.47 -1.85 29.27
CA THR A 14 11.12 -1.62 27.97
C THR A 14 11.20 -2.97 27.25
N SER A 15 10.08 -3.45 26.70
CA SER A 15 10.04 -4.74 25.98
C SER A 15 9.03 -4.81 24.84
N ASP A 16 8.42 -3.69 24.44
CA ASP A 16 7.32 -3.68 23.45
C ASP A 16 7.67 -2.94 22.14
N VAL A 17 8.96 -2.75 21.85
CA VAL A 17 9.43 -2.21 20.55
C VAL A 17 10.27 -3.24 19.78
N ALA A 18 10.58 -4.40 20.38
CA ALA A 18 11.47 -5.40 19.80
C ALA A 18 10.74 -6.55 19.06
N GLU A 19 9.41 -6.67 19.15
CA GLU A 19 8.69 -7.88 18.71
C GLU A 19 7.95 -7.76 17.37
N LEU A 20 8.07 -6.63 16.65
CA LEU A 20 7.51 -6.51 15.28
C LEU A 20 8.51 -6.82 14.16
N VAL A 21 9.68 -7.41 14.48
CA VAL A 21 10.73 -7.76 13.51
C VAL A 21 10.99 -9.28 13.51
N SER A 22 9.94 -10.11 13.46
CA SER A 22 10.14 -11.57 13.29
C SER A 22 9.24 -12.25 12.26
N THR A 23 8.27 -11.56 11.65
CA THR A 23 7.58 -12.06 10.46
C THR A 23 8.36 -11.68 9.21
N GLN A 24 9.10 -12.66 8.69
CA GLN A 24 9.70 -12.75 7.35
C GLN A 24 9.48 -11.49 6.48
N PRO A 25 10.51 -10.69 6.14
CA PRO A 25 10.38 -9.49 5.31
C PRO A 25 9.70 -9.74 3.95
N GLN A 26 9.67 -11.00 3.51
CA GLN A 26 8.94 -11.44 2.32
C GLN A 26 7.41 -11.34 2.44
N SER A 27 6.82 -11.57 3.62
CA SER A 27 5.37 -11.46 3.84
C SER A 27 4.94 -10.00 3.77
N VAL A 28 5.63 -9.12 4.51
CA VAL A 28 5.30 -7.69 4.60
C VAL A 28 5.35 -7.02 3.22
N PHE A 29 6.32 -7.40 2.39
CA PHE A 29 6.41 -6.91 1.02
C PHE A 29 5.23 -7.39 0.14
N MET A 30 4.86 -8.67 0.23
CA MET A 30 3.71 -9.21 -0.52
C MET A 30 2.39 -8.59 -0.06
N ASP A 31 2.18 -8.45 1.25
CA ASP A 31 0.98 -7.83 1.81
C ASP A 31 0.84 -6.37 1.36
N THR A 32 1.95 -5.62 1.36
CA THR A 32 1.99 -4.23 0.86
C THR A 32 1.71 -4.15 -0.65
N MET A 33 2.26 -5.09 -1.43
CA MET A 33 1.99 -5.15 -2.87
C MET A 33 0.52 -5.49 -3.17
N LEU A 34 -0.06 -6.47 -2.49
CA LEU A 34 -1.48 -6.78 -2.63
C LEU A 34 -2.36 -5.57 -2.28
N ALA A 35 -2.02 -4.86 -1.21
CA ALA A 35 -2.72 -3.63 -0.85
C ALA A 35 -2.61 -2.55 -1.95
N GLN A 36 -1.43 -2.38 -2.55
CA GLN A 36 -1.23 -1.41 -3.63
C GLN A 36 -1.97 -1.78 -4.92
N VAL A 37 -2.08 -3.07 -5.24
CA VAL A 37 -2.88 -3.55 -6.38
C VAL A 37 -4.38 -3.31 -6.14
N ALA A 38 -4.85 -3.53 -4.91
CA ALA A 38 -6.22 -3.20 -4.54
C ALA A 38 -6.48 -1.67 -4.65
N GLN A 39 -5.52 -0.85 -4.21
CA GLN A 39 -5.59 0.61 -4.32
C GLN A 39 -5.63 1.06 -5.79
N LEU A 40 -4.80 0.47 -6.65
CA LEU A 40 -4.81 0.74 -8.10
C LEU A 40 -6.19 0.51 -8.69
N ASN A 41 -6.84 -0.61 -8.36
CA ASN A 41 -8.19 -0.90 -8.85
C ASN A 41 -9.18 0.19 -8.40
N GLY A 42 -9.10 0.64 -7.15
CA GLY A 42 -9.90 1.76 -6.64
C GLY A 42 -9.68 3.05 -7.44
N ASN A 43 -8.42 3.42 -7.69
CA ASN A 43 -8.08 4.62 -8.44
C ASN A 43 -8.53 4.55 -9.91
N LEU A 44 -8.50 3.37 -10.54
CA LEU A 44 -9.01 3.15 -11.89
C LEU A 44 -10.54 3.31 -11.97
N VAL A 45 -11.26 2.80 -10.98
CA VAL A 45 -12.73 2.95 -10.89
C VAL A 45 -13.11 4.42 -10.66
N GLU A 46 -12.41 5.12 -9.77
CA GLU A 46 -12.61 6.55 -9.52
C GLU A 46 -12.35 7.38 -10.79
N ALA A 47 -11.22 7.14 -11.46
CA ALA A 47 -10.89 7.82 -12.72
C ALA A 47 -11.97 7.60 -13.79
N ASN A 48 -12.47 6.37 -13.95
CA ASN A 48 -13.57 6.07 -14.87
C ASN A 48 -14.87 6.80 -14.50
N SER A 49 -15.22 6.88 -13.21
CA SER A 49 -16.41 7.62 -12.76
C SER A 49 -16.31 9.12 -13.05
N ILE A 50 -15.13 9.71 -12.85
CA ILE A 50 -14.86 11.11 -13.17
C ILE A 50 -15.02 11.34 -14.68
N VAL A 51 -14.45 10.47 -15.51
CA VAL A 51 -14.56 10.55 -16.97
C VAL A 51 -16.02 10.43 -17.43
N GLU A 52 -16.78 9.52 -16.83
CA GLU A 52 -18.20 9.30 -17.15
C GLU A 52 -19.05 10.53 -16.81
N ARG A 53 -18.89 11.11 -15.62
CA ARG A 53 -19.58 12.33 -15.20
C ARG A 53 -19.28 13.53 -16.09
N VAL A 54 -18.05 13.63 -16.57
CA VAL A 54 -17.63 14.67 -17.52
C VAL A 54 -18.27 14.45 -18.88
N ALA A 55 -18.31 13.21 -19.35
CA ALA A 55 -19.00 12.87 -20.59
C ALA A 55 -20.52 13.13 -20.52
N MET A 56 -21.10 13.06 -19.32
CA MET A 56 -22.50 13.43 -19.03
C MET A 56 -22.74 14.95 -18.94
N GLY A 57 -21.69 15.78 -19.04
CA GLY A 57 -21.78 17.23 -19.03
C GLY A 57 -21.77 17.85 -17.63
N GLU A 58 -21.42 17.10 -16.57
CA GLU A 58 -21.14 17.69 -15.27
C GLU A 58 -19.86 18.54 -15.35
N SER A 59 -19.94 19.79 -14.90
CA SER A 59 -18.82 20.73 -14.88
C SER A 59 -17.84 20.39 -13.75
N ILE A 60 -17.13 19.27 -13.90
CA ILE A 60 -15.94 18.97 -13.09
C ILE A 60 -14.81 19.90 -13.55
N PRO A 61 -14.01 20.49 -12.64
CA PRO A 61 -12.83 21.25 -13.02
C PRO A 61 -11.92 20.39 -13.92
N SER A 62 -11.64 20.88 -15.12
CA SER A 62 -10.93 20.12 -16.16
C SER A 62 -9.55 19.62 -15.72
N HIS A 63 -8.92 20.36 -14.80
CA HIS A 63 -7.62 20.05 -14.23
C HIS A 63 -7.64 18.80 -13.33
N GLU A 64 -8.70 18.58 -12.56
CA GLU A 64 -8.81 17.41 -11.67
C GLU A 64 -8.90 16.11 -12.47
N ILE A 65 -9.59 16.14 -13.61
CA ILE A 65 -9.68 15.00 -14.54
C ILE A 65 -8.30 14.70 -15.12
N MET A 66 -7.61 15.73 -15.63
CA MET A 66 -6.28 15.55 -16.21
C MET A 66 -5.29 14.98 -15.18
N ILE A 67 -5.36 15.45 -13.92
CA ILE A 67 -4.55 14.92 -12.82
C ILE A 67 -4.93 13.46 -12.50
N ALA A 68 -6.21 13.15 -12.38
CA ALA A 68 -6.69 11.80 -12.10
C ALA A 68 -6.27 10.80 -13.19
N MET A 69 -6.37 11.22 -14.46
CA MET A 69 -5.96 10.42 -15.62
C MET A 69 -4.44 10.20 -15.65
N GLU A 70 -3.64 11.24 -15.40
CA GLU A 70 -2.18 11.10 -15.36
C GLU A 70 -1.73 10.22 -14.19
N LYS A 71 -2.37 10.35 -13.02
CA LYS A 71 -2.14 9.48 -11.87
C LYS A 71 -2.47 8.03 -12.19
N ALA A 72 -3.65 7.75 -12.74
CA ALA A 72 -4.05 6.41 -13.15
C ALA A 72 -3.07 5.81 -14.18
N ARG A 73 -2.61 6.62 -15.14
CA ARG A 73 -1.61 6.22 -16.14
C ARG A 73 -0.27 5.86 -15.50
N LEU A 74 0.23 6.68 -14.58
CA LEU A 74 1.48 6.41 -13.86
C LEU A 74 1.39 5.11 -13.04
N GLU A 75 0.31 4.95 -12.29
CA GLU A 75 0.08 3.78 -11.44
C GLU A 75 -0.05 2.49 -12.26
N LEU A 76 -0.74 2.53 -13.40
CA LEU A 76 -0.84 1.39 -14.32
C LEU A 76 0.54 0.98 -14.87
N ASN A 77 1.36 1.95 -15.29
CA ASN A 77 2.71 1.67 -15.77
C ASN A 77 3.58 1.02 -14.68
N MET A 78 3.47 1.50 -13.44
CA MET A 78 4.17 0.91 -12.30
C MET A 78 3.69 -0.53 -12.04
N ALA A 79 2.38 -0.78 -12.11
CA ALA A 79 1.82 -2.12 -11.92
C ALA A 79 2.31 -3.12 -12.97
N VAL A 80 2.46 -2.70 -14.22
CA VAL A 80 3.05 -3.54 -15.28
C VAL A 80 4.51 -3.87 -14.97
N GLN A 81 5.31 -2.90 -14.50
CA GLN A 81 6.70 -3.15 -14.11
C GLN A 81 6.82 -4.12 -12.94
N VAL A 82 5.96 -3.98 -11.94
CA VAL A 82 5.88 -4.90 -10.80
C VAL A 82 5.52 -6.32 -11.27
N ARG A 83 4.49 -6.46 -12.12
CA ARG A 83 4.12 -7.74 -12.72
C ARG A 83 5.30 -8.39 -13.42
N ASN A 84 6.02 -7.63 -14.25
CA ASN A 84 7.19 -8.15 -14.98
C ASN A 84 8.26 -8.62 -13.99
N LYS A 85 8.57 -7.82 -12.96
CA LYS A 85 9.58 -8.19 -11.96
C LYS A 85 9.20 -9.45 -11.17
N LEU A 86 7.92 -9.66 -10.87
CA LEU A 86 7.45 -10.89 -10.21
C LEU A 86 7.61 -12.12 -11.12
N LEU A 87 7.32 -11.98 -12.41
CA LEU A 87 7.55 -13.05 -13.40
C LEU A 87 9.04 -13.36 -13.54
N ASP A 88 9.90 -12.34 -13.54
CA ASP A 88 11.36 -12.51 -13.60
C ASP A 88 11.90 -13.24 -12.37
N VAL A 89 11.46 -12.85 -11.17
CA VAL A 89 11.83 -13.52 -9.92
C VAL A 89 11.40 -14.98 -9.92
N TYR A 90 10.18 -15.28 -10.39
CA TYR A 90 9.71 -16.66 -10.51
C TYR A 90 10.56 -17.48 -11.49
N GLN A 91 10.90 -16.92 -12.65
CA GLN A 91 11.78 -17.58 -13.62
C GLN A 91 13.20 -17.81 -13.07
N GLU A 92 13.75 -16.85 -12.33
CA GLU A 92 15.10 -16.93 -11.76
C GLU A 92 15.20 -18.03 -10.69
N ILE A 93 14.21 -18.12 -9.79
CA ILE A 93 14.15 -19.19 -8.78
C ILE A 93 14.10 -20.57 -9.44
N THR A 94 13.35 -20.70 -10.55
CA THR A 94 13.22 -21.97 -11.28
C THR A 94 14.53 -22.37 -11.96
N LYS A 95 15.31 -21.40 -12.47
CA LYS A 95 16.62 -21.67 -13.10
C LYS A 95 17.71 -22.06 -12.11
N MET A 96 17.61 -21.66 -10.85
CA MET A 96 18.57 -22.07 -9.81
C MET A 96 18.39 -23.50 -9.32
N GLN A 97 17.22 -24.12 -9.54
CA GLN A 97 16.89 -25.45 -9.02
C GLN A 97 17.16 -26.60 -10.00
N ILE A 98 17.72 -26.32 -11.18
CA ILE A 98 18.17 -27.33 -12.14
C ILE A 98 19.69 -27.56 -12.08
#